data_AF-A0A9E2VS92-F1
#
_entry.id   AF-A0A9E2VS92-F1
#
_cell.length_a   1.000
_cell.length_b   1.000
_cell.length_c   1.000
_cell.angle_alpha   90.00
_cell.angle_beta   90.00
_cell.angle_gamma   90.00
#
_symmetry.space_group_name_H-M   'P 1'
#
loop_
_entity.id
_entity.type
_entity.pdbx_description
1 polymer ?
#
loop_
_entity_poly.entity_id
_entity_poly.type
_entity_poly.pdbx_seq_one_letter_code
_entity_poly.pdbx_strand_id
1 'polypeptide(L)'
;MNASDPLQPPPLPPEAFTASAASPPAPKRNTLGLISLITLIVVTICTPLGICGIPLLVLIPLGLIAGLLALISLYKSPRWPGLLALLLLIICIIMWIATAIGLIVFGGKLANEIKKEVNRELDRTQARMMERDNTPSGPSPTADHIETLTAAAAALSTAAESQRNPDGSAPSFVNLSTPAGVPVQHQTDPWGFPYQYTLADSPRGYTFRSNGPDGIPGTSDDIDLYDLSSTIRKRKFK
;
A
#
# COMPACT_ATOMS: atom_id res chain seq x y z
N MET A 1 90.60 62.83 65.65
CA MET A 1 89.26 62.94 65.05
C MET A 1 89.44 62.91 63.55
N ASN A 2 89.11 61.79 62.91
CA ASN A 2 88.72 61.78 61.51
C ASN A 2 87.70 60.66 61.32
N ALA A 3 86.72 60.96 60.47
CA ALA A 3 85.39 60.40 60.45
C ALA A 3 85.34 58.90 60.13
N SER A 4 84.35 58.25 60.75
CA SER A 4 83.93 56.88 60.57
C SER A 4 83.52 56.60 59.13
N ASP A 5 84.22 55.67 58.47
CA ASP A 5 83.77 55.09 57.20
C ASP A 5 82.49 54.26 57.44
N PRO A 6 81.38 54.52 56.71
CA PRO A 6 80.18 53.71 56.82
C PRO A 6 80.38 52.34 56.16
N LEU A 7 80.08 51.29 56.93
CA LEU A 7 80.13 49.88 56.52
C LEU A 7 79.30 49.66 55.25
N GLN A 8 79.97 49.19 54.19
CA GLN A 8 79.36 48.84 52.92
C GLN A 8 78.45 47.60 53.09
N PRO A 9 77.18 47.62 52.66
CA PRO A 9 76.29 46.48 52.81
C PRO A 9 76.74 45.31 51.91
N PRO A 10 76.48 44.05 52.35
CA PRO A 10 76.89 42.86 51.63
C PRO A 10 76.21 42.76 50.25
N PRO A 11 76.90 42.16 49.25
CA PRO A 11 76.33 41.98 47.92
C PRO A 11 75.08 41.10 47.97
N LEU A 12 74.02 41.56 47.32
CA LEU A 12 72.75 40.83 47.20
C LEU A 12 72.94 39.52 46.42
N PRO A 13 72.28 38.42 46.84
CA PRO A 13 72.32 37.16 46.11
C PRO A 13 71.71 37.33 44.70
N PRO A 14 72.21 36.58 43.69
CA PRO A 14 71.69 36.63 42.34
C PRO A 14 70.19 36.29 42.34
N GLU A 15 69.38 37.18 41.78
CA GLU A 15 67.94 36.98 41.65
C GLU A 15 67.69 35.65 40.93
N ALA A 16 67.12 34.69 41.65
CA ALA A 16 66.69 33.42 41.09
C ALA A 16 65.57 33.71 40.11
N PHE A 17 65.89 33.75 38.81
CA PHE A 17 64.92 33.70 37.73
C PHE A 17 64.09 32.41 37.89
N THR A 18 62.98 32.50 38.60
CA THR A 18 61.91 31.50 38.54
C THR A 18 61.37 31.54 37.12
N ALA A 19 61.97 30.73 36.24
CA ALA A 19 61.44 30.45 34.93
C ALA A 19 60.00 29.95 35.13
N SER A 20 59.04 30.81 34.82
CA SER A 20 57.62 30.49 34.82
C SER A 20 57.43 29.31 33.86
N ALA A 21 57.37 28.11 34.41
CA ALA A 21 57.17 26.88 33.64
C ALA A 21 55.83 27.01 32.91
N ALA A 22 55.90 27.30 31.60
CA ALA A 22 54.73 27.38 30.75
C ALA A 22 53.96 26.06 30.90
N SER A 23 52.70 26.13 31.35
CA SER A 23 51.86 24.94 31.47
C SER A 23 51.82 24.22 30.13
N PRO A 24 51.97 22.89 30.11
CA PRO A 24 51.92 22.14 28.86
C PRO A 24 50.59 22.44 28.16
N PRO A 25 50.60 22.67 26.83
CA PRO A 25 49.39 22.97 26.09
C PRO A 25 48.39 21.84 26.27
N ALA A 26 47.15 22.19 26.63
CA ALA A 26 46.10 21.22 26.88
C ALA A 26 45.89 20.31 25.64
N PRO A 27 45.66 19.00 25.83
CA PRO A 27 45.51 18.06 24.72
C PRO A 27 44.30 18.45 23.85
N LYS A 28 44.54 18.66 22.56
CA LYS A 28 43.50 19.02 21.59
C LYS A 28 42.50 17.87 21.43
N ARG A 29 41.26 18.10 21.87
CA ARG A 29 40.12 17.15 21.74
C ARG A 29 39.79 16.90 20.26
N ASN A 30 39.60 15.63 19.90
CA ASN A 30 39.11 15.22 18.58
C ASN A 30 37.57 15.28 18.54
N THR A 31 37.03 16.46 18.27
CA THR A 31 35.59 16.70 18.14
C THR A 31 34.94 15.87 17.04
N LEU A 32 35.65 15.66 15.92
CA LEU A 32 35.15 14.91 14.76
C LEU A 32 34.83 13.43 15.09
N GLY A 33 35.72 12.77 15.83
CA GLY A 33 35.51 11.39 16.26
C GLY A 33 34.36 11.24 17.26
N LEU A 34 34.17 12.24 18.14
CA LEU A 34 33.07 12.25 19.09
C LEU A 34 31.71 12.44 18.40
N ILE A 35 31.64 13.36 17.43
CA ILE A 35 30.41 13.60 16.65
C ILE A 35 30.03 12.33 15.88
N SER A 36 31.00 11.70 15.19
CA SER A 36 30.75 10.44 14.47
C SER A 36 30.24 9.32 15.41
N LEU A 37 30.81 9.19 16.61
CA LEU A 37 30.37 8.21 17.61
C LEU A 37 28.92 8.46 18.07
N ILE A 38 28.57 9.71 18.41
CA ILE A 38 27.21 10.06 18.87
C ILE A 38 26.20 9.79 17.75
N THR A 39 26.49 10.20 16.53
CA THR A 39 25.61 9.96 15.37
C THR A 39 25.38 8.46 15.16
N LEU A 40 26.44 7.64 15.25
CA LEU A 40 26.34 6.19 15.08
C LEU A 40 25.46 5.54 16.17
N ILE A 41 25.59 5.98 17.43
CA ILE A 41 24.77 5.51 18.54
C ILE A 41 23.29 5.84 18.29
N VAL A 42 22.98 7.07 17.89
CA VAL A 42 21.61 7.51 17.58
C VAL A 42 21.02 6.68 16.45
N VAL A 43 21.76 6.50 15.34
CA VAL A 43 21.32 5.66 14.20
C VAL A 43 21.04 4.24 14.67
N THR A 44 21.90 3.66 15.50
CA THR A 44 21.75 2.28 16.00
C THR A 44 20.51 2.12 16.88
N ILE A 45 20.26 3.07 17.80
CA ILE A 45 19.07 3.04 18.68
C ILE A 45 17.78 3.29 17.89
N CYS A 46 17.82 4.16 16.89
CA CYS A 46 16.65 4.45 16.05
C CYS A 46 16.36 3.38 14.99
N THR A 47 17.31 2.50 14.69
CA THR A 47 17.17 1.43 13.68
C THR A 47 15.98 0.49 13.95
N PRO A 48 15.79 -0.08 15.15
CA PRO A 48 14.64 -0.94 15.43
C PRO A 48 13.28 -0.22 15.32
N LEU A 49 13.23 1.08 15.61
CA LEU A 49 12.03 1.90 15.41
C LEU A 49 11.73 2.14 13.92
N GLY A 50 12.74 1.98 13.07
CA GLY A 50 12.65 2.26 11.64
C GLY A 50 12.08 1.15 10.76
N ILE A 51 11.77 -0.01 11.34
CA ILE A 51 11.23 -1.18 10.63
C ILE A 51 9.82 -0.91 10.04
N CYS A 52 9.16 0.20 10.42
CA CYS A 52 7.85 0.60 9.89
C CYS A 52 7.89 1.46 8.58
N GLY A 53 8.95 1.36 7.77
CA GLY A 53 8.88 1.70 6.33
C GLY A 53 9.71 2.89 5.88
N ILE A 54 9.40 4.12 6.31
CA ILE A 54 9.99 5.35 5.76
C ILE A 54 11.41 5.69 6.29
N PRO A 55 11.76 5.49 7.57
CA PRO A 55 13.04 5.96 8.09
C PRO A 55 14.25 5.13 7.61
N LEU A 56 14.06 3.93 7.06
CA LEU A 56 15.15 3.09 6.55
C LEU A 56 15.98 3.78 5.46
N LEU A 57 15.30 4.40 4.50
CA LEU A 57 15.93 5.09 3.36
C LEU A 57 16.76 6.30 3.79
N VAL A 58 16.42 6.92 4.93
CA VAL A 58 17.15 8.06 5.48
C VAL A 58 18.27 7.61 6.43
N LEU A 59 18.05 6.54 7.19
CA LEU A 59 19.02 6.01 8.16
C LEU A 59 20.25 5.40 7.49
N ILE A 60 20.09 4.71 6.35
CA ILE A 60 21.21 4.09 5.60
C ILE A 60 22.27 5.13 5.18
N PRO A 61 21.94 6.21 4.43
CA PRO A 61 22.95 7.19 4.04
C PRO A 61 23.56 7.91 5.25
N LEU A 62 22.78 8.17 6.30
CA LEU A 62 23.28 8.76 7.55
C LEU A 62 24.33 7.87 8.23
N GLY A 63 24.07 6.56 8.30
CA GLY A 63 25.03 5.59 8.83
C GLY A 63 26.32 5.51 8.01
N LEU A 64 26.21 5.54 6.67
CA LEU A 64 27.37 5.55 5.77
C LEU A 64 28.22 6.81 5.92
N ILE A 65 27.58 7.99 6.02
CA ILE A 65 28.29 9.26 6.25
C ILE A 65 29.00 9.23 7.61
N ALA A 66 28.35 8.75 8.66
CA ALA A 66 28.97 8.62 9.99
C ALA A 66 30.18 7.67 9.96
N GLY A 67 30.08 6.55 9.25
CA GLY A 67 31.17 5.59 9.04
C GLY A 67 32.34 6.19 8.25
N LEU A 68 32.07 6.96 7.20
CA LEU A 68 33.11 7.64 6.43
C LEU A 68 33.87 8.68 7.28
N LEU A 69 33.15 9.44 8.11
CA LEU A 69 33.76 10.38 9.06
C LEU A 69 34.63 9.68 10.10
N ALA A 70 34.23 8.49 10.57
CA ALA A 70 35.04 7.68 11.47
C ALA A 70 36.35 7.23 10.79
N LEU A 71 36.26 6.79 9.53
CA LEU A 71 37.41 6.36 8.74
C LEU A 71 38.40 7.49 8.49
N ILE A 72 37.91 8.68 8.11
CA ILE A 72 38.74 9.88 7.93
C ILE A 72 39.42 10.28 9.25
N SER A 73 38.71 10.17 10.38
CA SER A 73 39.27 10.44 11.71
C SER A 73 40.40 9.46 12.07
N LEU A 74 40.24 8.17 11.73
CA LEU A 74 41.26 7.14 11.94
C LEU A 74 42.50 7.39 11.09
N TYR A 75 42.31 7.74 9.81
CA TYR A 75 43.41 8.00 8.88
C TYR A 75 44.28 9.17 9.33
N LYS A 76 43.67 10.24 9.86
CA LYS A 76 44.40 11.45 10.29
C LYS A 76 45.11 11.29 11.62
N SER A 77 44.53 10.55 12.57
CA SER A 77 45.16 10.27 13.86
C SER A 77 44.52 9.02 14.50
N PRO A 78 45.24 7.89 14.59
CA PRO A 78 44.73 6.69 15.22
C PRO A 78 44.57 6.95 16.72
N ARG A 79 43.33 7.25 17.13
CA ARG A 79 42.94 7.41 18.52
C ARG A 79 41.78 6.45 18.82
N TRP A 80 41.72 6.00 20.07
CA TRP A 80 40.69 5.08 20.59
C TRP A 80 39.24 5.35 20.14
N PRO A 81 38.75 6.61 20.06
CA PRO A 81 37.37 6.87 19.63
C PRO A 81 37.06 6.42 18.19
N GLY A 82 38.04 6.54 17.28
CA GLY A 82 37.85 6.12 15.89
C GLY A 82 37.75 4.61 15.73
N LEU A 83 38.57 3.86 16.49
CA LEU A 83 38.53 2.40 16.48
C LEU A 83 37.21 1.85 17.04
N LEU A 84 36.70 2.47 18.12
CA LEU A 84 35.39 2.13 18.68
C LEU A 84 34.25 2.38 17.68
N ALA A 85 34.28 3.54 17.00
CA ALA A 85 33.30 3.86 15.97
C ALA A 85 33.34 2.86 14.79
N LEU A 86 34.53 2.43 14.37
CA LEU A 86 34.69 1.42 13.32
C LEU A 86 34.13 0.06 13.76
N LEU A 87 34.41 -0.38 14.99
CA LEU A 87 33.90 -1.64 15.53
C LEU A 87 32.37 -1.63 15.61
N LEU A 88 31.77 -0.54 16.11
CA LEU A 88 30.33 -0.37 16.15
C LEU A 88 29.72 -0.35 14.74
N LEU A 89 30.40 0.25 13.75
CA LEU A 89 29.96 0.23 12.35
C LEU A 89 29.90 -1.20 11.81
N ILE A 90 30.92 -2.02 12.07
CA ILE A 90 30.95 -3.43 11.64
C ILE A 90 29.78 -4.22 12.26
N ILE A 91 29.56 -4.06 13.57
CA ILE A 91 28.45 -4.71 14.29
C ILE A 91 27.11 -4.28 13.68
N CYS A 92 26.96 -2.98 13.41
CA CYS A 92 25.77 -2.43 12.76
C CYS A 92 25.54 -3.07 11.38
N ILE A 93 26.57 -3.16 10.54
CA ILE A 93 26.47 -3.81 9.21
C ILE A 93 26.03 -5.27 9.34
N ILE A 94 26.61 -6.05 10.25
CA ILE A 94 26.24 -7.46 10.47
C ILE A 94 24.76 -7.56 10.88
N MET A 95 24.31 -6.70 11.80
CA MET A 95 22.92 -6.65 12.24
C MET A 95 21.98 -6.35 11.06
N TRP A 96 22.30 -5.37 10.22
CA TRP A 96 21.51 -5.02 9.04
C TRP A 96 21.41 -6.18 8.03
N ILE A 97 22.52 -6.89 7.79
CA ILE A 97 22.53 -8.07 6.92
C ILE A 97 21.62 -9.17 7.49
N ALA A 98 21.72 -9.46 8.78
CA ALA A 98 20.86 -10.45 9.44
C ALA A 98 19.38 -10.08 9.35
N THR A 99 19.03 -8.80 9.57
CA THR A 99 17.65 -8.31 9.42
C THR A 99 17.17 -8.43 7.97
N ALA A 100 18.00 -8.08 6.98
CA ALA A 100 17.64 -8.19 5.57
C ALA A 100 17.38 -9.65 5.15
N ILE A 101 18.23 -10.59 5.58
CA ILE A 101 18.04 -12.03 5.34
C ILE A 101 16.75 -12.50 6.01
N GLY A 102 16.49 -12.10 7.26
CA GLY A 102 15.26 -12.41 7.98
C GLY A 102 14.01 -11.93 7.24
N LEU A 103 14.03 -10.70 6.70
CA LEU A 103 12.94 -10.15 5.91
C LEU A 103 12.72 -10.90 4.60
N ILE A 104 13.77 -11.32 3.90
CA ILE A 104 13.67 -12.08 2.66
C ILE A 104 13.06 -13.46 2.93
N VAL A 105 13.54 -14.17 3.96
CA VAL A 105 13.04 -15.51 4.31
C VAL A 105 11.59 -15.43 4.80
N PHE A 106 11.29 -14.48 5.69
CA PHE A 106 9.94 -14.27 6.21
C PHE A 106 8.98 -13.84 5.11
N GLY A 107 9.38 -12.88 4.27
CA GLY A 107 8.60 -12.40 3.13
C GLY A 107 8.31 -13.51 2.12
N GLY A 108 9.30 -14.37 1.82
CA GLY A 108 9.11 -15.54 0.96
C GLY A 108 8.11 -16.54 1.55
N LYS A 109 8.18 -16.81 2.87
CA LYS A 109 7.23 -17.69 3.54
C LYS A 109 5.80 -17.11 3.53
N LEU A 110 5.66 -15.82 3.81
CA LEU A 110 4.38 -15.14 3.80
C LEU A 110 3.76 -15.12 2.39
N ALA A 111 4.55 -14.82 1.37
CA ALA A 111 4.10 -14.82 -0.03
C ALA A 111 3.63 -16.22 -0.47
N ASN A 112 4.33 -17.27 -0.06
CA ASN A 112 3.93 -18.65 -0.37
C ASN A 112 2.60 -19.02 0.30
N GLU A 113 2.36 -18.58 1.53
CA GLU A 113 1.11 -18.89 2.24
C GLU A 113 -0.08 -18.13 1.64
N ILE A 114 0.11 -16.86 1.29
CA ILE A 114 -0.89 -16.06 0.56
C ILE A 114 -1.22 -16.73 -0.78
N LYS A 115 -0.20 -17.15 -1.53
CA LYS A 115 -0.40 -17.82 -2.83
C LYS A 115 -1.22 -19.11 -2.70
N LYS A 116 -1.00 -19.90 -1.63
CA LYS A 116 -1.79 -21.10 -1.37
C LYS A 116 -3.25 -20.78 -1.10
N GLU A 117 -3.54 -19.75 -0.32
CA GLU A 117 -4.92 -19.39 0.01
C GLU A 117 -5.68 -18.85 -1.20
N VAL A 118 -5.02 -18.03 -2.02
CA VAL A 118 -5.59 -17.56 -3.30
C VAL A 118 -5.90 -18.74 -4.22
N ASN A 119 -4.99 -19.70 -4.35
CA ASN A 119 -5.23 -20.89 -5.19
C ASN A 119 -6.39 -21.73 -4.65
N ARG A 120 -6.54 -21.89 -3.33
CA ARG A 120 -7.69 -22.60 -2.73
C ARG A 120 -9.02 -21.91 -3.04
N GLU A 121 -9.07 -20.58 -2.99
CA GLU A 121 -10.27 -19.82 -3.34
C GLU A 121 -10.61 -19.95 -4.82
N LEU A 122 -9.58 -19.98 -5.69
CA LEU A 122 -9.78 -20.23 -7.11
C LEU A 122 -10.36 -21.62 -7.38
N ASP A 123 -9.82 -22.65 -6.74
CA ASP A 123 -10.32 -24.02 -6.86
C ASP A 123 -11.77 -24.14 -6.36
N ARG A 124 -12.12 -23.50 -5.24
CA ARG A 124 -13.50 -23.43 -4.73
C ARG A 124 -14.44 -22.75 -5.72
N THR A 125 -13.98 -21.66 -6.32
CA THR A 125 -14.77 -20.90 -7.30
C THR A 125 -15.00 -21.71 -8.56
N GLN A 126 -13.98 -22.39 -9.05
CA GLN A 126 -14.07 -23.26 -10.23
C GLN A 126 -14.98 -24.47 -9.96
N ALA A 127 -14.90 -25.08 -8.78
CA ALA A 127 -15.80 -26.16 -8.38
C ALA A 127 -17.27 -25.71 -8.38
N ARG A 128 -17.56 -24.51 -7.84
CA ARG A 128 -18.92 -23.93 -7.88
C ARG A 128 -19.42 -23.67 -9.30
N MET A 129 -18.53 -23.27 -10.21
CA MET A 129 -18.88 -23.10 -11.63
C MET A 129 -19.21 -24.44 -12.30
N MET A 130 -18.42 -25.49 -12.03
CA MET A 130 -18.69 -26.84 -12.56
C MET A 130 -19.97 -27.45 -12.00
N GLU A 131 -20.31 -27.18 -10.74
CA GLU A 131 -21.57 -27.63 -10.14
C GLU A 131 -22.78 -26.95 -10.80
N ARG A 132 -22.65 -25.66 -11.14
CA ARG A 132 -23.71 -24.90 -11.82
C ARG A 132 -24.05 -25.47 -13.19
N ASP A 133 -23.06 -25.91 -13.97
CA ASP A 133 -23.26 -26.48 -15.31
C ASP A 133 -24.00 -27.84 -15.31
N ASN A 134 -24.05 -28.53 -14.17
CA ASN A 134 -24.81 -29.78 -14.02
C ASN A 134 -26.26 -29.57 -13.56
N THR A 135 -26.69 -28.33 -13.35
CA THR A 135 -28.11 -28.04 -13.09
C THR A 135 -28.89 -28.36 -14.37
N PRO A 136 -29.94 -29.20 -14.32
CA PRO A 136 -30.73 -29.52 -15.50
C PRO A 136 -31.16 -28.21 -16.16
N SER A 137 -30.74 -27.99 -17.40
CA SER A 137 -31.17 -26.83 -18.16
C SER A 137 -32.69 -26.84 -18.18
N GLY A 138 -33.30 -25.79 -17.63
CA GLY A 138 -34.74 -25.60 -17.68
C GLY A 138 -35.25 -25.68 -19.12
N PRO A 139 -36.55 -25.91 -19.31
CA PRO A 139 -37.13 -25.91 -20.66
C PRO A 139 -36.75 -24.62 -21.38
N SER A 140 -36.22 -24.75 -22.60
CA SER A 140 -35.87 -23.58 -23.42
C SER A 140 -37.08 -22.66 -23.58
N PRO A 141 -36.88 -21.32 -23.66
CA PRO A 141 -37.97 -20.38 -23.85
C PRO A 141 -38.81 -20.76 -25.07
N THR A 142 -40.13 -20.86 -24.88
CA THR A 142 -41.08 -21.09 -25.97
C THR A 142 -41.22 -19.82 -26.81
N ALA A 143 -41.80 -19.91 -28.01
CA ALA A 143 -42.06 -18.74 -28.85
C ALA A 143 -42.91 -17.68 -28.11
N ASP A 144 -43.91 -18.11 -27.35
CA ASP A 144 -44.78 -17.25 -26.55
C ASP A 144 -44.01 -16.54 -25.43
N HIS A 145 -43.02 -17.21 -24.82
CA HIS A 145 -42.14 -16.56 -23.85
C HIS A 145 -41.31 -15.46 -24.49
N ILE A 146 -40.77 -15.69 -25.69
CA ILE A 146 -39.97 -14.68 -26.41
C ILE A 146 -40.82 -13.47 -26.78
N GLU A 147 -42.05 -13.69 -27.23
CA GLU A 147 -43.00 -12.61 -27.53
C GLU A 147 -43.31 -11.79 -26.27
N THR A 148 -43.62 -12.46 -25.16
CA THR A 148 -43.90 -11.83 -23.86
C THR A 148 -42.70 -11.03 -23.35
N LEU A 149 -41.49 -11.59 -23.41
CA LEU A 149 -40.25 -10.92 -23.02
C LEU A 149 -39.98 -9.69 -23.88
N THR A 150 -40.25 -9.76 -25.18
CA THR A 150 -40.06 -8.63 -26.11
C THR A 150 -41.04 -7.50 -25.81
N ALA A 151 -42.31 -7.82 -25.54
CA ALA A 151 -43.33 -6.84 -25.13
C ALA A 151 -42.98 -6.19 -23.78
N ALA A 152 -42.57 -7.00 -22.80
CA ALA A 152 -42.13 -6.51 -21.50
C ALA A 152 -40.91 -5.58 -21.62
N ALA A 153 -39.92 -5.92 -22.46
CA ALA A 153 -38.74 -5.09 -22.68
C ALA A 153 -39.10 -3.66 -23.13
N ALA A 154 -40.08 -3.53 -24.02
CA ALA A 154 -40.54 -2.22 -24.49
C ALA A 154 -41.25 -1.44 -23.38
N ALA A 155 -42.13 -2.08 -22.62
CA ALA A 155 -42.87 -1.46 -21.52
C ALA A 155 -41.92 -1.01 -20.37
N LEU A 156 -41.04 -1.91 -19.93
CA LEU A 156 -40.03 -1.64 -18.90
C LEU A 156 -39.08 -0.53 -19.31
N SER A 157 -38.62 -0.53 -20.57
CA SER A 157 -37.78 0.55 -21.08
C SER A 157 -38.50 1.88 -21.07
N THR A 158 -39.76 1.92 -21.49
CA THR A 158 -40.56 3.16 -21.47
C THR A 158 -40.73 3.69 -20.05
N ALA A 159 -40.95 2.81 -19.07
CA ALA A 159 -41.08 3.18 -17.66
C ALA A 159 -39.76 3.65 -17.03
N ALA A 160 -38.62 3.09 -17.43
CA ALA A 160 -37.31 3.55 -16.99
C ALA A 160 -36.97 4.92 -17.57
N GLU A 161 -37.27 5.13 -18.86
CA GLU A 161 -37.01 6.40 -19.56
C GLU A 161 -37.86 7.55 -18.99
N SER A 162 -39.11 7.28 -18.60
CA SER A 162 -39.96 8.30 -17.94
C SER A 162 -39.50 8.68 -16.54
N GLN A 163 -38.62 7.88 -15.92
CA GLN A 163 -38.04 8.09 -14.60
C GLN A 163 -36.58 8.57 -14.65
N ARG A 164 -36.07 8.98 -15.83
CA ARG A 164 -34.71 9.54 -15.93
C ARG A 164 -34.51 10.75 -15.03
N ASN A 165 -33.29 10.88 -14.54
CA ASN A 165 -32.87 12.06 -13.80
C ASN A 165 -32.87 13.29 -14.70
N PRO A 166 -32.96 14.52 -14.16
CA PRO A 166 -32.96 15.76 -14.95
C PRO A 166 -31.70 15.96 -15.82
N ASP A 167 -30.58 15.34 -15.46
CA ASP A 167 -29.32 15.34 -16.20
C ASP A 167 -29.28 14.29 -17.34
N GLY A 168 -30.37 13.53 -17.52
CA GLY A 168 -30.48 12.45 -18.48
C GLY A 168 -29.83 11.14 -18.03
N SER A 169 -29.24 11.06 -16.83
CA SER A 169 -28.69 9.81 -16.32
C SER A 169 -29.79 8.80 -15.97
N ALA A 170 -29.45 7.50 -16.03
CA ALA A 170 -30.36 6.45 -15.62
C ALA A 170 -30.63 6.55 -14.11
N PRO A 171 -31.88 6.35 -13.65
CA PRO A 171 -32.19 6.41 -12.22
C PRO A 171 -31.50 5.26 -11.48
N SER A 172 -31.14 5.46 -10.20
CA SER A 172 -30.55 4.38 -9.39
C SER A 172 -31.53 3.25 -9.08
N PHE A 173 -32.83 3.50 -9.25
CA PHE A 173 -33.93 2.57 -9.03
C PHE A 173 -35.11 2.92 -9.94
N VAL A 174 -35.80 1.92 -10.49
CA VAL A 174 -37.04 2.08 -11.27
C VAL A 174 -38.17 1.40 -10.52
N ASN A 175 -39.23 2.15 -10.20
CA ASN A 175 -40.40 1.55 -9.56
C ASN A 175 -41.26 0.83 -10.61
N LEU A 176 -41.24 -0.50 -10.59
CA LEU A 176 -42.03 -1.34 -11.51
C LEU A 176 -43.47 -1.57 -11.03
N SER A 177 -43.76 -1.30 -9.75
CA SER A 177 -45.06 -1.61 -9.14
C SER A 177 -46.13 -0.55 -9.37
N THR A 178 -45.77 0.63 -9.90
CA THR A 178 -46.74 1.70 -10.15
C THR A 178 -47.57 1.42 -11.41
N PRO A 179 -48.92 1.37 -11.31
CA PRO A 179 -49.80 1.13 -12.46
C PRO A 179 -49.66 2.15 -13.59
N ALA A 180 -49.13 3.33 -13.28
CA ALA A 180 -48.92 4.41 -14.25
C ALA A 180 -47.71 4.18 -15.19
N GLY A 181 -46.86 3.18 -14.92
CA GLY A 181 -45.61 2.96 -15.67
C GLY A 181 -45.53 1.65 -16.45
N VAL A 182 -45.91 0.53 -15.83
CA VAL A 182 -45.77 -0.82 -16.42
C VAL A 182 -47.06 -1.61 -16.20
N PRO A 183 -47.73 -2.10 -17.27
CA PRO A 183 -48.89 -2.99 -17.14
C PRO A 183 -48.57 -4.19 -16.24
N VAL A 184 -49.53 -4.64 -15.42
CA VAL A 184 -49.33 -5.72 -14.45
C VAL A 184 -48.75 -6.99 -15.10
N GLN A 185 -49.20 -7.32 -16.32
CA GLN A 185 -48.68 -8.48 -17.07
C GLN A 185 -47.20 -8.38 -17.51
N HIS A 186 -46.55 -7.23 -17.32
CA HIS A 186 -45.14 -7.00 -17.66
C HIS A 186 -44.28 -6.69 -16.42
N GLN A 187 -44.84 -6.79 -15.22
CA GLN A 187 -44.08 -6.61 -13.97
C GLN A 187 -43.30 -7.87 -13.59
N THR A 188 -43.80 -9.03 -14.03
CA THR A 188 -43.13 -10.33 -13.88
C THR A 188 -42.81 -10.90 -15.26
N ASP A 189 -41.79 -11.74 -15.32
CA ASP A 189 -41.41 -12.49 -16.50
C ASP A 189 -42.38 -13.67 -16.78
N PRO A 190 -42.23 -14.39 -17.91
CA PRO A 190 -43.11 -15.51 -18.25
C PRO A 190 -43.09 -16.67 -17.24
N TRP A 191 -42.08 -16.73 -16.38
CA TRP A 191 -41.92 -17.75 -15.34
C TRP A 191 -42.45 -17.27 -13.98
N GLY A 192 -43.00 -16.05 -13.91
CA GLY A 192 -43.64 -15.49 -12.72
C GLY A 192 -42.67 -14.77 -11.78
N PHE A 193 -41.43 -14.56 -12.16
CA PHE A 193 -40.44 -13.86 -11.34
C PHE A 193 -40.38 -12.37 -11.68
N PRO A 194 -40.11 -11.48 -10.73
CA PRO A 194 -39.96 -10.05 -11.01
C PRO A 194 -38.68 -9.78 -11.81
N TYR A 195 -38.76 -8.86 -12.77
CA TYR A 195 -37.57 -8.42 -13.51
C TYR A 195 -36.58 -7.68 -12.60
N GLN A 196 -35.29 -7.88 -12.86
CA GLN A 196 -34.22 -7.17 -12.18
C GLN A 196 -33.77 -5.96 -12.99
N TYR A 197 -33.63 -4.82 -12.30
CA TYR A 197 -33.04 -3.61 -12.85
C TYR A 197 -31.58 -3.50 -12.40
N THR A 198 -30.66 -3.37 -13.34
CA THR A 198 -29.24 -3.13 -13.03
C THR A 198 -28.71 -1.97 -13.85
N LEU A 199 -27.88 -1.14 -13.21
CA LEU A 199 -27.12 -0.12 -13.92
C LEU A 199 -26.04 -0.82 -14.75
N ALA A 200 -25.88 -0.38 -15.99
CA ALA A 200 -24.92 -0.94 -16.92
C ALA A 200 -24.03 0.16 -17.47
N ASP A 201 -22.77 -0.16 -17.76
CA ASP A 201 -21.80 0.75 -18.40
C ASP A 201 -22.11 1.02 -19.89
N SER A 202 -23.36 0.79 -20.31
CA SER A 202 -23.82 1.05 -21.68
C SER A 202 -24.15 2.55 -21.87
N PRO A 203 -24.18 3.06 -23.10
CA PRO A 203 -24.59 4.43 -23.37
C PRO A 203 -25.99 4.81 -22.85
N ARG A 204 -26.86 3.82 -22.57
CA ARG A 204 -28.18 4.05 -21.97
C ARG A 204 -28.18 4.03 -20.45
N GLY A 205 -27.16 3.45 -19.82
CA GLY A 205 -26.95 3.43 -18.37
C GLY A 205 -27.67 2.33 -17.59
N TYR A 206 -28.49 1.47 -18.22
CA TYR A 206 -29.22 0.41 -17.52
C TYR A 206 -29.56 -0.81 -18.39
N THR A 207 -29.92 -1.93 -17.75
CA THR A 207 -30.52 -3.13 -18.36
C THR A 207 -31.61 -3.73 -17.48
N PHE A 208 -32.51 -4.51 -18.09
CA PHE A 208 -33.46 -5.37 -17.40
C PHE A 208 -33.11 -6.83 -17.65
N ARG A 209 -33.24 -7.65 -16.62
CA ARG A 209 -32.93 -9.08 -16.67
C ARG A 209 -34.09 -9.91 -16.12
N SER A 210 -34.43 -11.01 -16.80
CA SER A 210 -35.27 -12.09 -16.27
C SER A 210 -34.37 -13.19 -15.72
N ASN A 211 -34.78 -13.79 -14.60
CA ASN A 211 -34.06 -14.92 -13.98
C ASN A 211 -34.37 -16.26 -14.68
N GLY A 212 -35.01 -16.23 -15.85
CA GLY A 212 -35.29 -17.44 -16.61
C GLY A 212 -36.24 -18.43 -15.91
N PRO A 213 -36.30 -19.68 -16.42
CA PRO A 213 -37.09 -20.75 -15.82
C PRO A 213 -36.72 -21.14 -14.39
N ASP A 214 -35.46 -21.01 -13.99
CA ASP A 214 -35.02 -21.45 -12.66
C ASP A 214 -35.29 -20.41 -11.56
N GLY A 215 -35.47 -19.13 -11.94
CA GLY A 215 -35.76 -18.03 -11.02
C GLY A 215 -34.57 -17.60 -10.15
N ILE A 216 -33.39 -18.19 -10.34
CA ILE A 216 -32.20 -17.97 -9.55
C ILE A 216 -31.34 -16.92 -10.24
N PRO A 217 -31.07 -15.75 -9.64
CA PRO A 217 -30.28 -14.73 -10.31
C PRO A 217 -28.82 -15.15 -10.53
N GLY A 218 -28.28 -14.79 -11.69
CA GLY A 218 -26.88 -14.97 -12.05
C GLY A 218 -26.57 -16.34 -12.66
N THR A 219 -27.57 -17.10 -13.09
CA THR A 219 -27.45 -18.39 -13.77
C THR A 219 -27.36 -18.22 -15.29
N SER A 220 -27.14 -19.32 -16.02
CA SER A 220 -26.93 -19.28 -17.47
C SER A 220 -28.22 -19.10 -18.27
N ASP A 221 -29.38 -19.27 -17.64
CA ASP A 221 -30.71 -19.03 -18.20
C ASP A 221 -31.24 -17.61 -17.91
N ASP A 222 -30.47 -16.77 -17.21
CA ASP A 222 -30.73 -15.34 -17.12
C ASP A 222 -30.82 -14.73 -18.54
N ILE A 223 -31.90 -13.99 -18.80
CA ILE A 223 -32.12 -13.35 -20.10
C ILE A 223 -31.98 -11.84 -19.93
N ASP A 224 -30.95 -11.26 -20.53
CA ASP A 224 -30.80 -9.81 -20.65
C ASP A 224 -31.70 -9.29 -21.77
N LEU A 225 -32.70 -8.47 -21.41
CA LEU A 225 -33.73 -7.99 -22.35
C LEU A 225 -33.15 -7.05 -23.42
N TYR A 226 -31.95 -6.51 -23.19
CA TYR A 226 -31.26 -5.68 -24.18
C TYR A 226 -30.72 -6.50 -25.37
N ASP A 227 -30.25 -7.72 -25.13
CA ASP A 227 -29.63 -8.56 -26.17
C ASP A 227 -30.68 -9.23 -27.09
N LEU A 228 -31.92 -9.39 -26.61
CA LEU A 228 -33.04 -9.86 -27.43
C LEU A 228 -33.26 -8.98 -28.67
N SER A 229 -33.07 -7.65 -28.54
CA SER A 229 -33.19 -6.71 -29.66
C SER A 229 -32.11 -6.91 -30.73
N SER A 230 -30.91 -7.33 -30.32
CA SER A 230 -29.76 -7.59 -31.19
C SER A 230 -29.91 -8.92 -31.93
N THR A 231 -30.39 -9.95 -31.22
CA THR A 231 -30.54 -11.32 -31.73
C THR A 231 -31.68 -11.44 -32.75
N ILE A 232 -32.82 -10.76 -32.53
CA ILE A 232 -33.94 -10.74 -33.49
C ILE A 232 -33.52 -10.07 -34.82
N ARG A 233 -32.66 -9.05 -34.75
CA ARG A 233 -32.17 -8.34 -35.95
C ARG A 233 -31.29 -9.22 -36.84
N LYS A 234 -30.54 -10.15 -36.26
CA LYS A 234 -29.68 -11.09 -37.01
C LYS A 234 -30.44 -12.20 -37.73
N ARG A 235 -31.63 -12.61 -37.23
CA ARG A 235 -32.42 -13.68 -37.88
C ARG A 235 -33.23 -13.23 -39.10
N LYS A 236 -33.48 -11.93 -39.30
CA LYS A 236 -34.25 -11.41 -40.45
C LYS A 236 -33.48 -11.32 -41.78
N PHE A 237 -32.22 -11.78 -41.83
CA PHE A 237 -31.36 -11.67 -43.03
C PHE A 237 -30.74 -13.01 -43.46
N LYS A 238 -31.52 -14.08 -43.47
CA LYS A 238 -31.16 -15.33 -44.16
C LYS A 238 -32.32 -15.88 -44.95
#